data_AF-A0A9D4PDZ0-F1
#
_entry.id   AF-A0A9D4PDZ0-F1
#
_cell.length_a   1.000
_cell.length_b   1.000
_cell.length_c   1.000
_cell.angle_alpha   90.00
_cell.angle_beta   90.00
_cell.angle_gamma   90.00
#
_symmetry.space_group_name_H-M   'P 1'
#
loop_
_entity.id
_entity.type
_entity.pdbx_description
1 polymer ?
#
loop_
_entity_poly.entity_id
_entity_poly.type
_entity_poly.pdbx_seq_one_letter_code
_entity_poly.pdbx_strand_id
1 'polypeptide(L)'
;MDSAASSPRKDPVRLGPVLEESVASSSVVLPCDSDNGRLTWRERWVPFFRGLGLESVLFLYTITFAMRFVVTQQLFIAKSCLSAYPDDVCATLSQQNASVRDAVTRNANVHNLLLVLAEFVPAAVMSVFLSSWCDKHGNRIPLLLNLCGAFVLDAGTIVTVLVFSAPMYVNVLLGLVCGMTGGLVCMTAIVESNASRSSREDMRAVKFLVVMSALLVGVQLGQVISGELFSAGGYLPVYCVSVGIVVCSMLFVLVFKAGTSSSTSRLSDMLKDLRMHNFKEGFDAAFGWRPHGLRHRLVLLALSLGVILFNAETSIISSVN
;
A
#
# COMPACT_ATOMS: atom_id res chain seq x y z
N MET A 1 6.65 -50.95 58.05
CA MET A 1 7.06 -51.79 56.89
C MET A 1 6.14 -51.36 55.78
N ASP A 2 6.52 -50.30 55.08
CA ASP A 2 5.61 -49.55 54.22
C ASP A 2 6.06 -49.56 52.76
N SER A 3 5.07 -49.90 51.93
CA SER A 3 4.72 -49.33 50.63
C SER A 3 5.69 -49.41 49.46
N ALA A 4 5.25 -50.22 48.49
CA ALA A 4 5.69 -50.29 47.11
C ALA A 4 5.33 -49.02 46.32
N ALA A 5 6.26 -48.54 45.49
CA ALA A 5 6.00 -47.57 44.43
C ALA A 5 6.72 -48.04 43.14
N SER A 6 5.95 -48.51 42.16
CA SER A 6 6.41 -48.78 40.79
C SER A 6 5.63 -47.89 39.82
N SER A 7 6.39 -47.19 38.98
CA SER A 7 5.95 -46.25 37.95
C SER A 7 5.32 -46.97 36.74
N PRO A 8 4.24 -46.45 36.14
CA PRO A 8 3.91 -46.74 34.76
C PRO A 8 4.12 -45.53 33.83
N ARG A 9 4.74 -45.89 32.70
CA ARG A 9 5.05 -45.16 31.47
C ARG A 9 3.80 -44.47 30.89
N LYS A 10 3.88 -43.17 30.58
CA LYS A 10 2.81 -42.43 29.87
C LYS A 10 2.90 -42.69 28.36
N ASP A 11 1.81 -43.18 27.79
CA ASP A 11 1.60 -43.36 26.35
C ASP A 11 1.46 -42.01 25.61
N PRO A 12 1.81 -41.95 24.30
CA PRO A 12 1.60 -40.76 23.49
C PRO A 12 0.12 -40.59 23.10
N VAL A 13 -0.39 -39.37 23.29
CA VAL A 13 -1.74 -38.93 22.94
C VAL A 13 -1.93 -38.98 21.41
N ARG A 14 -2.90 -39.78 20.94
CA ARG A 14 -3.37 -39.78 19.55
C ARG A 14 -4.04 -38.44 19.22
N LEU A 15 -3.54 -37.76 18.19
CA LEU A 15 -4.24 -36.66 17.53
C LEU A 15 -5.30 -37.26 16.58
N GLY A 16 -6.58 -36.99 16.85
CA GLY A 16 -7.67 -37.34 15.93
C GLY A 16 -7.69 -36.46 14.68
N PRO A 17 -8.36 -36.90 13.60
CA PRO A 17 -8.44 -36.13 12.36
C PRO A 17 -9.33 -34.90 12.54
N VAL A 18 -8.80 -33.73 12.17
CA VAL A 18 -9.55 -32.48 12.07
C VAL A 18 -10.47 -32.60 10.86
N LEU A 19 -11.78 -32.42 11.10
CA LEU A 19 -12.82 -32.36 10.09
C LEU A 19 -12.54 -31.25 9.07
N GLU A 20 -12.04 -31.64 7.90
CA GLU A 20 -12.32 -30.96 6.63
C GLU A 20 -13.75 -31.29 6.23
N GLU A 21 -14.70 -30.37 6.44
CA GLU A 21 -15.88 -30.31 5.57
C GLU A 21 -16.60 -28.95 5.62
N SER A 22 -16.93 -28.48 4.41
CA SER A 22 -17.88 -27.41 4.06
C SER A 22 -17.40 -25.94 4.04
N VAL A 23 -16.61 -25.59 3.02
CA VAL A 23 -16.74 -24.27 2.37
C VAL A 23 -16.89 -24.47 0.86
N ALA A 24 -18.08 -24.94 0.47
CA ALA A 24 -18.55 -24.90 -0.90
C ALA A 24 -19.41 -23.64 -1.09
N SER A 25 -18.86 -22.56 -1.64
CA SER A 25 -19.60 -21.72 -2.57
C SER A 25 -18.74 -20.65 -3.26
N SER A 26 -18.68 -20.79 -4.59
CA SER A 26 -18.40 -19.76 -5.58
C SER A 26 -16.98 -19.20 -5.66
N SER A 27 -15.97 -20.05 -5.57
CA SER A 27 -14.83 -19.94 -6.49
C SER A 27 -15.11 -20.85 -7.68
N VAL A 28 -14.83 -20.39 -8.90
CA VAL A 28 -14.71 -21.27 -10.06
C VAL A 28 -13.50 -22.16 -9.79
N VAL A 29 -13.68 -23.22 -9.01
CA VAL A 29 -12.75 -24.34 -8.97
C VAL A 29 -13.01 -25.07 -10.28
N LEU A 30 -12.26 -24.67 -11.31
CA LEU A 30 -12.09 -25.52 -12.48
C LEU A 30 -11.67 -26.91 -11.95
N PRO A 31 -12.31 -27.99 -12.39
CA PRO A 31 -11.86 -29.32 -12.03
C PRO A 31 -10.37 -29.43 -12.34
N CYS A 32 -9.58 -29.98 -11.42
CA CYS A 32 -8.30 -30.58 -11.79
C CYS A 32 -8.65 -31.79 -12.66
N ASP A 33 -8.94 -31.53 -13.92
CA ASP A 33 -9.02 -32.57 -14.92
C ASP A 33 -7.59 -33.02 -15.14
N SER A 34 -7.29 -34.19 -14.59
CA SER A 34 -6.05 -34.91 -14.84
C SER A 34 -6.14 -35.52 -16.23
N ASP A 35 -6.25 -34.68 -17.25
CA ASP A 35 -6.18 -35.10 -18.64
C ASP A 35 -5.08 -34.33 -19.37
N ASN A 36 -4.32 -35.09 -20.15
CA ASN A 36 -3.04 -34.73 -20.75
C ASN A 36 -3.21 -33.79 -21.98
N GLY A 37 -4.14 -32.84 -21.89
CA GLY A 37 -4.44 -31.86 -22.92
C GLY A 37 -3.56 -30.62 -22.80
N ARG A 38 -2.72 -30.35 -23.81
CA ARG A 38 -2.09 -29.03 -23.96
C ARG A 38 -3.19 -27.99 -24.14
N LEU A 39 -3.55 -27.28 -23.08
CA LEU A 39 -4.44 -26.11 -23.13
C LEU A 39 -4.00 -25.19 -24.27
N THR A 40 -4.94 -24.82 -25.14
CA THR A 40 -4.62 -23.91 -26.23
C THR A 40 -4.22 -22.54 -25.66
N TRP A 41 -3.36 -21.81 -26.37
CA TRP A 41 -2.85 -20.51 -25.91
C TRP A 41 -4.01 -19.54 -25.55
N ARG A 42 -5.12 -19.60 -26.28
CA ARG A 42 -6.32 -18.78 -26.02
C ARG A 42 -7.00 -19.15 -24.69
N GLU A 43 -7.15 -20.43 -24.37
CA GLU A 43 -7.77 -20.89 -23.13
C GLU A 43 -6.92 -20.57 -21.89
N ARG A 44 -5.59 -20.43 -22.06
CA ARG A 44 -4.69 -20.03 -20.98
C ARG A 44 -4.67 -18.53 -20.73
N TRP A 45 -4.57 -17.71 -21.78
CA TRP A 45 -4.32 -16.27 -21.66
C TRP A 45 -5.59 -15.41 -21.56
N VAL A 46 -6.72 -15.80 -22.18
CA VAL A 46 -7.98 -15.04 -22.07
C VAL A 46 -8.50 -14.93 -20.63
N PRO A 47 -8.61 -16.01 -19.84
CA PRO A 47 -9.01 -15.89 -18.44
C PRO A 47 -7.96 -15.18 -17.57
N PHE A 48 -6.68 -15.28 -17.94
CA PHE A 48 -5.60 -14.56 -17.26
C PHE A 48 -5.81 -13.05 -17.37
N PHE A 49 -5.97 -12.50 -18.59
CA PHE A 49 -6.22 -11.06 -18.79
C PHE A 49 -7.54 -10.59 -18.18
N ARG A 50 -8.58 -11.42 -18.19
CA ARG A 50 -9.86 -11.11 -17.55
C ARG A 50 -9.75 -11.05 -16.01
N GLY A 51 -8.74 -11.72 -15.45
CA GLY A 51 -8.41 -11.72 -14.03
C GLY A 51 -7.42 -10.64 -13.58
N LEU A 52 -7.04 -9.68 -14.47
CA LEU A 52 -6.09 -8.59 -14.18
C LEU A 52 -6.75 -7.27 -13.73
N GLY A 53 -8.01 -7.32 -13.30
CA GLY A 53 -8.76 -6.11 -12.94
C GLY A 53 -8.16 -5.35 -11.76
N LEU A 54 -7.69 -6.05 -10.71
CA LEU A 54 -7.13 -5.42 -9.51
C LEU A 54 -5.70 -4.90 -9.75
N GLU A 55 -4.95 -5.60 -10.60
CA GLU A 55 -3.61 -5.26 -11.04
C GLU A 55 -3.62 -3.97 -11.86
N SER A 56 -4.67 -3.78 -12.66
CA SER A 56 -4.90 -2.52 -13.40
C SER A 56 -5.20 -1.35 -12.45
N VAL A 57 -5.98 -1.58 -11.40
CA VAL A 57 -6.24 -0.57 -10.36
C VAL A 57 -4.95 -0.21 -9.61
N LEU A 58 -4.13 -1.21 -9.28
CA LEU A 58 -2.83 -1.00 -8.65
C LEU A 58 -1.91 -0.14 -9.52
N PHE A 59 -1.86 -0.43 -10.82
CA PHE A 59 -1.07 0.33 -11.78
C PHE A 59 -1.45 1.82 -11.78
N LEU A 60 -2.75 2.12 -11.90
CA LEU A 60 -3.27 3.49 -11.88
C LEU A 60 -3.00 4.19 -10.53
N TYR A 61 -3.19 3.47 -9.42
CA TYR A 61 -2.88 3.97 -8.10
C TYR A 61 -1.40 4.30 -7.92
N THR A 62 -0.51 3.48 -8.50
CA THR A 62 0.94 3.68 -8.41
C THR A 62 1.41 4.90 -9.21
N ILE A 63 0.84 5.12 -10.40
CA ILE A 63 1.07 6.34 -11.18
C ILE A 63 0.68 7.57 -10.36
N THR A 64 -0.52 7.55 -9.79
CA THR A 64 -1.05 8.62 -8.93
C THR A 64 -0.11 8.90 -7.75
N PHE A 65 0.29 7.85 -7.02
CA PHE A 65 1.22 7.95 -5.90
C PHE A 65 2.56 8.58 -6.31
N ALA A 66 3.14 8.13 -7.42
CA ALA A 66 4.41 8.66 -7.90
C ALA A 66 4.32 10.12 -8.37
N MET A 67 3.23 10.49 -9.05
CA MET A 67 2.97 11.88 -9.43
C MET A 67 2.89 12.78 -8.18
N ARG A 68 2.10 12.37 -7.18
CA ARG A 68 1.97 13.09 -5.92
C ARG A 68 3.30 13.22 -5.20
N PHE A 69 4.08 12.14 -5.13
CA PHE A 69 5.36 12.11 -4.41
C PHE A 69 6.33 13.17 -4.94
N VAL A 70 6.56 13.21 -6.25
CA VAL A 70 7.49 14.18 -6.88
C VAL A 70 7.03 15.62 -6.67
N VAL A 71 5.75 15.90 -6.91
CA VAL A 71 5.24 17.27 -6.89
C VAL A 71 5.10 17.82 -5.47
N THR A 72 4.81 16.96 -4.50
CA THR A 72 4.77 17.37 -3.08
C THR A 72 6.16 17.71 -2.56
N GLN A 73 7.19 16.99 -2.98
CA GLN A 73 8.58 17.32 -2.65
C GLN A 73 8.94 18.73 -3.18
N GLN A 74 8.60 19.04 -4.43
CA GLN A 74 8.80 20.36 -5.02
C GLN A 74 7.98 21.46 -4.32
N LEU A 75 6.75 21.14 -3.91
CA LEU A 75 5.88 22.06 -3.18
C LEU A 75 6.47 22.44 -1.81
N PHE A 76 7.08 21.48 -1.10
CA PHE A 76 7.73 21.74 0.18
C PHE A 76 8.97 22.60 0.05
N ILE A 77 9.77 22.44 -1.00
CA ILE A 77 10.91 23.33 -1.29
C ILE A 77 10.42 24.76 -1.54
N ALA A 78 9.38 24.94 -2.36
CA ALA A 78 8.82 26.26 -2.62
C ALA A 78 8.26 26.92 -1.36
N LYS A 79 7.46 26.19 -0.57
CA LYS A 79 6.91 26.70 0.69
C LYS A 79 8.00 26.97 1.73
N SER A 80 9.07 26.18 1.78
CA SER A 80 10.13 26.36 2.78
C SER A 80 10.97 27.58 2.47
N CYS A 81 11.15 27.89 1.18
CA CYS A 81 11.80 29.11 0.74
C CYS A 81 10.97 30.35 1.13
N LEU A 82 9.69 30.38 0.75
CA LEU A 82 8.80 31.54 1.01
C LEU A 82 8.56 31.80 2.51
N SER A 83 8.74 30.78 3.36
CA SER A 83 8.64 30.96 4.81
C SER A 83 9.87 31.63 5.42
N ALA A 84 11.04 31.59 4.75
CA ALA A 84 12.32 32.04 5.30
C ALA A 84 12.92 33.24 4.55
N TYR A 85 12.54 33.44 3.29
CA TYR A 85 13.11 34.43 2.39
C TYR A 85 12.04 35.13 1.56
N PRO A 86 12.31 36.36 1.08
CA PRO A 86 11.42 37.06 0.15
C PRO A 86 11.38 36.40 -1.24
N ASP A 87 10.33 36.71 -2.00
CA ASP A 87 9.99 36.05 -3.27
C ASP A 87 11.09 36.11 -4.33
N ASP A 88 11.87 37.19 -4.37
CA ASP A 88 12.97 37.44 -5.31
C ASP A 88 14.12 36.43 -5.13
N VAL A 89 14.44 36.08 -3.88
CA VAL A 89 15.44 35.06 -3.55
C VAL A 89 14.95 33.67 -3.97
N CYS A 90 13.67 33.38 -3.76
CA CYS A 90 13.07 32.09 -4.08
C CYS A 90 12.91 31.85 -5.59
N ALA A 91 12.62 32.89 -6.37
CA ALA A 91 12.58 32.80 -7.82
C ALA A 91 13.94 32.42 -8.44
N THR A 92 15.02 32.82 -7.78
CA THR A 92 16.40 32.61 -8.23
C THR A 92 17.14 31.57 -7.38
N LEU A 93 16.40 30.67 -6.68
CA LEU A 93 16.96 29.74 -5.69
C LEU A 93 18.12 28.90 -6.25
N SER A 94 18.08 28.51 -7.53
CA SER A 94 19.13 27.73 -8.18
C SER A 94 20.47 28.47 -8.28
N GLN A 95 20.46 29.81 -8.33
CA GLN A 95 21.66 30.65 -8.42
C GLN A 95 22.09 31.23 -7.05
N GLN A 96 21.32 30.95 -5.99
CA GLN A 96 21.66 31.38 -4.64
C GLN A 96 22.85 30.60 -4.07
N ASN A 97 23.45 31.17 -3.02
CA ASN A 97 24.53 30.54 -2.26
C ASN A 97 24.16 29.13 -1.80
N ALA A 98 25.13 28.22 -1.81
CA ALA A 98 24.93 26.84 -1.38
C ALA A 98 24.32 26.74 0.02
N SER A 99 24.72 27.60 0.96
CA SER A 99 24.18 27.65 2.32
C SER A 99 22.67 27.93 2.39
N VAL A 100 22.15 28.79 1.51
CA VAL A 100 20.72 29.12 1.44
C VAL A 100 19.94 27.96 0.84
N ARG A 101 20.44 27.40 -0.26
CA ARG A 101 19.83 26.23 -0.91
C ARG A 101 19.79 25.02 0.02
N ASP A 102 20.86 24.77 0.75
CA ASP A 102 20.96 23.66 1.70
C ASP A 102 20.00 23.85 2.88
N ALA A 103 19.87 25.07 3.41
CA ALA A 103 18.93 25.35 4.50
C ALA A 103 17.46 25.13 4.09
N VAL A 104 17.07 25.67 2.93
CA VAL A 104 15.71 25.53 2.36
C VAL A 104 15.39 24.07 2.06
N THR A 105 16.31 23.37 1.39
CA THR A 105 16.16 21.97 1.00
C THR A 105 16.13 21.07 2.23
N ARG A 106 16.98 21.32 3.23
CA ARG A 106 16.96 20.57 4.49
C ARG A 106 15.61 20.69 5.20
N ASN A 107 15.04 21.89 5.28
CA ASN A 107 13.74 22.08 5.92
C ASN A 107 12.62 21.37 5.14
N ALA A 108 12.62 21.47 3.82
CA ALA A 108 11.66 20.76 2.96
C ALA A 108 11.77 19.24 3.12
N ASN A 109 12.99 18.71 3.15
CA ASN A 109 13.25 17.28 3.30
C ASN A 109 12.80 16.75 4.66
N VAL A 110 12.95 17.51 5.74
CA VAL A 110 12.41 17.13 7.06
C VAL A 110 10.89 16.98 6.99
N HIS A 111 10.19 17.91 6.35
CA HIS A 111 8.73 17.82 6.19
C HIS A 111 8.32 16.69 5.23
N ASN A 112 9.08 16.46 4.16
CA ASN A 112 8.89 15.32 3.26
C ASN A 112 9.03 13.98 4.01
N LEU A 113 10.10 13.84 4.80
CA LEU A 113 10.33 12.66 5.62
C LEU A 113 9.20 12.46 6.63
N LEU A 114 8.73 13.51 7.29
CA LEU A 114 7.59 13.44 8.21
C LEU A 114 6.32 12.99 7.49
N LEU A 115 6.06 13.49 6.28
CA LEU A 115 4.92 13.07 5.46
C LEU A 115 5.03 11.58 5.10
N VAL A 116 6.18 11.13 4.61
CA VAL A 116 6.44 9.73 4.25
C VAL A 116 6.27 8.83 5.47
N LEU A 117 6.84 9.20 6.62
CA LEU A 117 6.67 8.43 7.86
C LEU A 117 5.19 8.39 8.30
N ALA A 118 4.48 9.52 8.19
CA ALA A 118 3.05 9.59 8.51
C ALA A 118 2.19 8.75 7.56
N GLU A 119 2.59 8.53 6.30
CA GLU A 119 1.87 7.66 5.36
C GLU A 119 2.25 6.18 5.59
N PHE A 120 3.54 5.85 5.62
CA PHE A 120 4.01 4.47 5.63
C PHE A 120 3.92 3.77 7.00
N VAL A 121 4.18 4.47 8.12
CA VAL A 121 4.16 3.84 9.45
C VAL A 121 2.75 3.38 9.82
N PRO A 122 1.69 4.22 9.73
CA PRO A 122 0.34 3.77 9.96
C PRO A 122 -0.12 2.76 8.91
N ALA A 123 0.26 2.93 7.63
CA ALA A 123 -0.07 1.97 6.59
C ALA A 123 0.49 0.57 6.88
N ALA A 124 1.73 0.47 7.36
CA ALA A 124 2.33 -0.81 7.74
C ALA A 124 1.56 -1.46 8.90
N VAL A 125 1.20 -0.69 9.92
CA VAL A 125 0.38 -1.17 11.05
C VAL A 125 -1.00 -1.61 10.57
N MET A 126 -1.67 -0.79 9.75
CA MET A 126 -2.97 -1.06 9.17
C MET A 126 -2.94 -2.27 8.23
N SER A 127 -1.84 -2.51 7.51
CA SER A 127 -1.72 -3.62 6.57
C SER A 127 -1.88 -4.99 7.23
N VAL A 128 -1.38 -5.15 8.46
CA VAL A 128 -1.55 -6.38 9.25
C VAL A 128 -3.04 -6.63 9.54
N PHE A 129 -3.76 -5.57 9.93
CA PHE A 129 -5.18 -5.64 10.25
C PHE A 129 -6.03 -5.86 8.99
N LEU A 130 -5.79 -5.07 7.96
CA LEU A 130 -6.49 -5.17 6.69
C LEU A 130 -6.24 -6.53 6.04
N SER A 131 -5.04 -7.11 6.16
CA SER A 131 -4.75 -8.45 5.63
C SER A 131 -5.60 -9.53 6.28
N SER A 132 -5.69 -9.56 7.62
CA SER A 132 -6.52 -10.53 8.32
C SER A 132 -8.02 -10.32 8.07
N TRP A 133 -8.45 -9.08 7.88
CA TRP A 133 -9.82 -8.74 7.52
C TRP A 133 -10.14 -9.18 6.08
N CYS A 134 -9.22 -8.97 5.14
CA CYS A 134 -9.38 -9.38 3.73
C CYS A 134 -9.59 -10.88 3.58
N ASP A 135 -8.98 -11.69 4.45
CA ASP A 135 -9.12 -13.14 4.43
C ASP A 135 -10.54 -13.59 4.82
N LYS A 136 -11.19 -12.88 5.74
CA LYS A 136 -12.54 -13.21 6.25
C LYS A 136 -13.66 -12.58 5.41
N HIS A 137 -13.47 -11.35 4.96
CA HIS A 137 -14.54 -10.50 4.42
C HIS A 137 -14.41 -10.22 2.92
N GLY A 138 -13.31 -10.64 2.31
CA GLY A 138 -12.93 -10.26 0.95
C GLY A 138 -12.17 -8.93 0.93
N ASN A 139 -11.67 -8.51 -0.23
CA ASN A 139 -10.74 -7.38 -0.34
C ASN A 139 -11.35 -6.08 -0.89
N ARG A 140 -12.65 -6.06 -1.20
CA ARG A 140 -13.28 -4.93 -1.89
C ARG A 140 -13.43 -3.66 -1.04
N ILE A 141 -13.85 -3.79 0.21
CA ILE A 141 -14.03 -2.63 1.11
C ILE A 141 -12.68 -1.97 1.47
N PRO A 142 -11.61 -2.73 1.81
CA PRO A 142 -10.29 -2.16 2.10
C PRO A 142 -9.68 -1.49 0.89
N LEU A 143 -9.92 -2.03 -0.31
CA LEU A 143 -9.52 -1.39 -1.57
C LEU A 143 -10.19 -0.02 -1.74
N LEU A 144 -11.51 0.07 -1.51
CA LEU A 144 -12.23 1.35 -1.56
C LEU A 144 -11.79 2.30 -0.45
N LEU A 145 -11.53 1.80 0.76
CA LEU A 145 -11.04 2.58 1.89
C LEU A 145 -9.69 3.22 1.58
N ASN A 146 -8.75 2.45 1.02
CA ASN A 146 -7.46 2.96 0.56
C ASN A 146 -7.61 4.07 -0.49
N LEU A 147 -8.46 3.83 -1.50
CA LEU A 147 -8.73 4.84 -2.53
C LEU A 147 -9.34 6.11 -1.92
N CYS A 148 -10.22 5.98 -0.91
CA CYS A 148 -10.83 7.12 -0.23
C CYS A 148 -9.79 7.96 0.52
N GLY A 149 -8.84 7.34 1.20
CA GLY A 149 -7.76 8.07 1.86
C GLY A 149 -6.86 8.80 0.88
N ALA A 150 -6.52 8.17 -0.25
CA ALA A 150 -5.77 8.82 -1.32
C ALA A 150 -6.54 10.01 -1.91
N PHE A 151 -7.85 9.89 -2.12
CA PHE A 151 -8.69 11.00 -2.56
C PHE A 151 -8.68 12.17 -1.56
N VAL A 152 -8.84 11.88 -0.27
CA VAL A 152 -8.83 12.91 0.79
C VAL A 152 -7.48 13.62 0.84
N LEU A 153 -6.38 12.88 0.71
CA LEU A 153 -5.04 13.44 0.67
C LEU A 153 -4.83 14.33 -0.56
N ASP A 154 -5.16 13.84 -1.76
CA ASP A 154 -4.97 14.61 -2.99
C ASP A 154 -5.86 15.86 -3.00
N ALA A 155 -7.14 15.73 -2.63
CA ALA A 155 -8.07 16.86 -2.55
C ALA A 155 -7.67 17.88 -1.47
N GLY A 156 -7.22 17.41 -0.30
CA GLY A 156 -6.71 18.30 0.76
C GLY A 156 -5.41 19.00 0.38
N THR A 157 -4.57 18.34 -0.41
CA THR A 157 -3.34 18.94 -0.95
C THR A 157 -3.66 20.03 -1.98
N ILE A 158 -4.68 19.85 -2.82
CA ILE A 158 -5.18 20.90 -3.73
C ILE A 158 -5.55 22.16 -2.94
N VAL A 159 -6.28 22.01 -1.83
CA VAL A 159 -6.63 23.16 -0.97
C VAL A 159 -5.37 23.85 -0.43
N THR A 160 -4.35 23.09 -0.06
CA THR A 160 -3.06 23.61 0.45
C THR A 160 -2.21 24.29 -0.63
N VAL A 161 -2.42 23.93 -1.90
CA VAL A 161 -1.83 24.61 -3.06
C VAL A 161 -2.56 25.92 -3.36
N LEU A 162 -3.90 25.92 -3.29
CA LEU A 162 -4.71 27.13 -3.49
C LEU A 162 -4.48 28.16 -2.37
N VAL A 163 -4.34 27.69 -1.14
CA VAL A 163 -4.00 28.53 0.02
C VAL A 163 -2.52 28.35 0.33
N PHE A 164 -1.65 29.02 -0.42
CA PHE A 164 -0.20 28.82 -0.31
C PHE A 164 0.34 29.15 1.10
N SER A 165 -0.31 30.05 1.83
CA SER A 165 -0.02 30.38 3.24
C SER A 165 -0.30 29.24 4.23
N ALA A 166 -1.02 28.19 3.83
CA ALA A 166 -1.30 27.05 4.71
C ALA A 166 -0.01 26.29 5.07
N PRO A 167 0.15 25.92 6.36
CA PRO A 167 1.38 25.30 6.85
C PRO A 167 1.59 23.91 6.27
N MET A 168 2.85 23.51 6.07
CA MET A 168 3.22 22.21 5.48
C MET A 168 2.71 21.03 6.32
N TYR A 169 2.57 21.20 7.64
CA TYR A 169 2.05 20.18 8.56
C TYR A 169 0.65 19.68 8.21
N VAL A 170 -0.18 20.47 7.52
CA VAL A 170 -1.50 20.02 7.05
C VAL A 170 -1.36 18.83 6.10
N ASN A 171 -0.38 18.86 5.20
CA ASN A 171 -0.11 17.74 4.30
C ASN A 171 0.33 16.49 5.07
N VAL A 172 1.14 16.66 6.13
CA VAL A 172 1.56 15.54 6.99
C VAL A 172 0.36 14.89 7.68
N LEU A 173 -0.59 15.70 8.17
CA LEU A 173 -1.84 15.18 8.77
C LEU A 173 -2.73 14.48 7.74
N LEU A 174 -2.82 15.01 6.52
CA LEU A 174 -3.53 14.35 5.43
C LEU A 174 -2.85 13.02 5.04
N GLY A 175 -1.52 12.99 5.04
CA GLY A 175 -0.71 11.79 4.83
C GLY A 175 -0.95 10.75 5.91
N LEU A 176 -1.08 11.18 7.17
CA LEU A 176 -1.47 10.31 8.29
C LEU A 176 -2.84 9.66 8.05
N VAL A 177 -3.83 10.44 7.61
CA VAL A 177 -5.17 9.91 7.28
C VAL A 177 -5.09 8.89 6.14
N CYS A 178 -4.35 9.18 5.08
CA CYS A 178 -4.11 8.23 3.98
C CYS A 178 -3.43 6.95 4.48
N GLY A 179 -2.39 7.07 5.31
CA GLY A 179 -1.72 5.94 5.95
C GLY A 179 -2.66 5.10 6.80
N MET A 180 -3.52 5.73 7.60
CA MET A 180 -4.52 5.05 8.42
C MET A 180 -5.59 4.33 7.61
N THR A 181 -5.91 4.81 6.40
CA THR A 181 -6.81 4.06 5.51
C THR A 181 -6.13 2.88 4.82
N GLY A 182 -4.78 2.89 4.78
CA GLY A 182 -3.91 1.77 4.42
C GLY A 182 -2.83 2.09 3.36
N GLY A 183 -2.99 3.17 2.61
CA GLY A 183 -1.98 3.68 1.67
C GLY A 183 -1.49 2.67 0.62
N LEU A 184 -0.32 2.94 0.03
CA LEU A 184 0.27 2.08 -1.01
C LEU A 184 0.59 0.67 -0.48
N VAL A 185 1.04 0.55 0.77
CA VAL A 185 1.41 -0.74 1.40
C VAL A 185 0.23 -1.69 1.48
N CYS A 186 -0.95 -1.21 1.90
CA CYS A 186 -2.14 -2.07 1.95
C CYS A 186 -2.63 -2.41 0.54
N MET A 187 -2.58 -1.45 -0.41
CA MET A 187 -2.99 -1.71 -1.80
C MET A 187 -2.16 -2.81 -2.46
N THR A 188 -0.83 -2.77 -2.31
CA THR A 188 0.05 -3.82 -2.86
C THR A 188 -0.22 -5.17 -2.20
N ALA A 189 -0.31 -5.21 -0.86
CA ALA A 189 -0.59 -6.44 -0.12
C ALA A 189 -1.92 -7.10 -0.54
N ILE A 190 -2.97 -6.30 -0.73
CA ILE A 190 -4.29 -6.77 -1.19
C ILE A 190 -4.18 -7.42 -2.58
N VAL A 191 -3.49 -6.77 -3.50
CA VAL A 191 -3.38 -7.21 -4.89
C VAL A 191 -2.48 -8.43 -5.00
N GLU A 192 -1.38 -8.49 -4.26
CA GLU A 192 -0.49 -9.66 -4.17
C GLU A 192 -1.17 -10.87 -3.55
N SER A 193 -1.92 -10.68 -2.45
CA SER A 193 -2.73 -11.73 -1.84
C SER A 193 -3.78 -12.26 -2.83
N ASN A 194 -4.47 -11.35 -3.53
CA ASN A 194 -5.42 -11.74 -4.58
C ASN A 194 -4.75 -12.44 -5.75
N ALA A 195 -3.58 -11.99 -6.19
CA ALA A 195 -2.81 -12.62 -7.25
C ALA A 195 -2.47 -14.07 -6.89
N SER A 196 -2.08 -14.33 -5.64
CA SER A 196 -1.81 -15.68 -5.14
C SER A 196 -3.03 -16.59 -5.13
N ARG A 197 -4.22 -16.03 -4.82
CA ARG A 197 -5.49 -16.78 -4.71
C ARG A 197 -6.15 -17.04 -6.06
N SER A 198 -6.00 -16.11 -7.00
CA SER A 198 -6.69 -16.16 -8.30
C SER A 198 -5.86 -16.79 -9.42
N SER A 199 -4.55 -16.99 -9.21
CA SER A 199 -3.67 -17.63 -10.20
C SER A 199 -3.71 -19.15 -10.11
N ARG A 200 -3.65 -19.81 -11.27
CA ARG A 200 -3.24 -21.22 -11.36
C ARG A 200 -1.76 -21.36 -10.99
N GLU A 201 -1.38 -22.51 -10.44
CA GLU A 201 -0.03 -22.76 -9.91
C GLU A 201 1.07 -22.52 -10.95
N ASP A 202 0.80 -22.86 -12.22
CA ASP A 202 1.68 -22.68 -13.37
C ASP A 202 1.83 -21.21 -13.83
N MET A 203 0.87 -20.34 -13.50
CA MET A 203 0.83 -18.93 -13.91
C MET A 203 1.02 -17.96 -12.74
N ARG A 204 1.16 -18.47 -11.51
CA ARG A 204 1.32 -17.65 -10.30
C ARG A 204 2.56 -16.77 -10.39
N ALA A 205 3.70 -17.33 -10.78
CA ALA A 205 4.95 -16.57 -10.95
C ALA A 205 4.80 -15.45 -11.99
N VAL A 206 4.15 -15.73 -13.12
CA VAL A 206 3.89 -14.73 -14.17
C VAL A 206 2.99 -13.61 -13.64
N LYS A 207 1.98 -13.94 -12.84
CA LYS A 207 1.07 -12.95 -12.26
C LYS A 207 1.79 -12.03 -11.27
N PHE A 208 2.64 -12.57 -10.41
CA PHE A 208 3.49 -11.76 -9.52
C PHE A 208 4.46 -10.87 -10.31
N LEU A 209 5.03 -11.38 -11.41
CA LEU A 209 5.87 -10.58 -12.29
C LEU A 209 5.10 -9.41 -12.90
N VAL A 210 3.85 -9.63 -13.32
CA VAL A 210 2.98 -8.55 -13.85
C VAL A 210 2.65 -7.51 -12.77
N VAL A 211 2.40 -7.93 -11.53
CA VAL A 211 2.18 -7.00 -10.42
C VAL A 211 3.43 -6.15 -10.17
N MET A 212 4.61 -6.78 -10.12
CA MET A 212 5.87 -6.08 -9.90
C MET A 212 6.22 -5.14 -11.06
N SER A 213 6.00 -5.56 -12.31
CA SER A 213 6.24 -4.70 -13.46
C SER A 213 5.27 -3.52 -13.51
N ALA A 214 4.00 -3.72 -13.15
CA ALA A 214 3.03 -2.65 -13.02
C ALA A 214 3.46 -1.62 -11.96
N LEU A 215 4.00 -2.07 -10.82
CA LEU A 215 4.54 -1.16 -9.81
C LEU A 215 5.72 -0.34 -10.35
N LEU A 216 6.74 -1.01 -10.89
CA LEU A 216 7.94 -0.34 -11.38
C LEU A 216 7.63 0.62 -12.53
N VAL A 217 6.90 0.17 -13.54
CA VAL A 217 6.52 0.99 -14.70
C VAL A 217 5.58 2.13 -14.27
N GLY A 218 4.64 1.86 -13.36
CA GLY A 218 3.74 2.86 -12.83
C GLY A 218 4.47 4.01 -12.13
N VAL A 219 5.51 3.71 -11.34
CA VAL A 219 6.34 4.74 -10.71
C VAL A 219 7.03 5.60 -11.76
N GLN A 220 7.71 5.00 -12.73
CA GLN A 220 8.45 5.76 -13.75
C GLN A 220 7.52 6.61 -14.61
N LEU A 221 6.38 6.07 -15.03
CA LEU A 221 5.39 6.83 -15.78
C LEU A 221 4.82 8.00 -14.96
N GLY A 222 4.52 7.79 -13.68
CA GLY A 222 4.04 8.87 -12.82
C GLY A 222 5.06 10.00 -12.65
N GLN A 223 6.36 9.68 -12.57
CA GLN A 223 7.42 10.69 -12.53
C GLN A 223 7.50 11.50 -13.84
N VAL A 224 7.45 10.85 -14.99
CA VAL A 224 7.48 11.53 -16.30
C VAL A 224 6.24 12.40 -16.50
N ILE A 225 5.04 11.85 -16.25
CA ILE A 225 3.77 12.57 -16.41
C ILE A 225 3.73 13.78 -15.47
N SER A 226 4.21 13.64 -14.24
CA SER A 226 4.22 14.75 -13.29
C SER A 226 5.16 15.87 -13.71
N GLY A 227 6.33 15.57 -14.28
CA GLY A 227 7.26 16.58 -14.81
C GLY A 227 6.66 17.40 -15.96
N GLU A 228 6.05 16.74 -16.94
CA GLU A 228 5.38 17.42 -18.08
C GLU A 228 4.21 18.29 -17.61
N LEU A 229 3.38 17.74 -16.72
CA LEU A 229 2.18 18.42 -16.23
C LEU A 229 2.53 19.60 -15.29
N PHE A 230 3.60 19.46 -14.51
CA PHE A 230 4.14 20.54 -13.69
C PHE A 230 4.71 21.67 -14.56
N SER A 231 5.40 21.34 -15.65
CA SER A 231 5.93 22.34 -16.59
C SER A 231 4.82 23.10 -17.33
N ALA A 232 3.68 22.44 -17.61
CA ALA A 232 2.57 23.03 -18.33
C ALA A 232 1.70 23.99 -17.49
N GLY A 233 1.53 23.73 -16.19
CA GLY A 233 0.63 24.54 -15.36
C GLY A 233 0.88 24.49 -13.85
N GLY A 234 2.08 24.13 -13.42
CA GLY A 234 2.49 24.11 -12.02
C GLY A 234 1.86 22.97 -11.21
N TYR A 235 1.63 23.22 -9.92
CA TYR A 235 1.18 22.20 -8.97
C TYR A 235 -0.28 21.75 -9.20
N LEU A 236 -1.18 22.68 -9.56
CA LEU A 236 -2.63 22.44 -9.57
C LEU A 236 -3.07 21.36 -10.59
N PRO A 237 -2.65 21.38 -11.87
CA PRO A 237 -3.06 20.37 -12.85
C PRO A 237 -2.64 18.96 -12.44
N VAL A 238 -1.47 18.81 -11.81
CA VAL A 238 -0.95 17.51 -11.35
C VAL A 238 -1.90 16.88 -10.35
N TYR A 239 -2.27 17.61 -9.30
CA TYR A 239 -3.19 17.09 -8.29
C TYR A 239 -4.60 16.89 -8.83
N CYS A 240 -5.08 17.73 -9.76
CA CYS A 240 -6.36 17.53 -10.41
C CYS A 240 -6.40 16.22 -11.23
N VAL A 241 -5.34 15.93 -12.00
CA VAL A 241 -5.22 14.66 -12.73
C VAL A 241 -5.11 13.48 -11.76
N SER A 242 -4.35 13.63 -10.68
CA SER A 242 -4.23 12.64 -9.59
C SER A 242 -5.60 12.26 -9.03
N VAL A 243 -6.39 13.25 -8.60
CA VAL A 243 -7.78 13.05 -8.12
C VAL A 243 -8.64 12.38 -9.18
N GLY A 244 -8.53 12.81 -10.44
CA GLY A 244 -9.26 12.20 -11.56
C GLY A 244 -8.97 10.72 -11.71
N ILE A 245 -7.70 10.31 -11.67
CA ILE A 245 -7.29 8.90 -11.77
C ILE A 245 -7.79 8.09 -10.57
N VAL A 246 -7.73 8.64 -9.35
CA VAL A 246 -8.24 7.97 -8.13
C VAL A 246 -9.75 7.76 -8.22
N VAL A 247 -10.51 8.78 -8.63
CA VAL A 247 -11.97 8.68 -8.80
C VAL A 247 -12.32 7.67 -9.89
N CYS A 248 -11.64 7.70 -11.04
CA CYS A 248 -11.80 6.70 -12.09
C CYS A 248 -11.52 5.29 -11.58
N SER A 249 -10.48 5.12 -10.76
CA SER A 249 -10.13 3.83 -10.15
C SER A 249 -11.20 3.36 -9.16
N MET A 250 -11.77 4.25 -8.35
CA MET A 250 -12.92 3.94 -7.50
C MET A 250 -14.13 3.48 -8.32
N LEU A 251 -14.48 4.24 -9.35
CA LEU A 251 -15.60 3.91 -10.24
C LEU A 251 -15.38 2.55 -10.91
N PHE A 252 -14.17 2.25 -11.36
CA PHE A 252 -13.81 0.96 -11.92
C PHE A 252 -14.05 -0.18 -10.92
N VAL A 253 -13.61 -0.04 -9.67
CA VAL A 253 -13.83 -1.02 -8.59
C VAL A 253 -15.33 -1.22 -8.30
N LEU A 254 -16.11 -0.13 -8.33
CA LEU A 254 -17.54 -0.17 -8.06
C LEU A 254 -18.32 -0.83 -9.21
N VAL A 255 -18.07 -0.43 -10.46
CA VAL A 255 -18.78 -0.88 -11.66
C VAL A 255 -18.42 -2.33 -12.01
N PHE A 256 -17.14 -2.66 -12.07
CA PHE A 256 -16.69 -4.00 -12.48
C PHE A 256 -16.69 -5.01 -11.34
N LYS A 257 -17.08 -4.58 -10.14
CA LYS A 257 -16.97 -5.38 -8.91
C LYS A 257 -15.60 -6.04 -8.76
N ALA A 258 -14.55 -5.26 -9.04
CA ALA A 258 -13.19 -5.71 -8.82
C ALA A 258 -12.97 -5.97 -7.32
N GLY A 259 -12.51 -7.18 -6.99
CA GLY A 259 -12.34 -7.64 -5.62
C GLY A 259 -13.41 -8.62 -5.15
N THR A 260 -13.02 -9.48 -4.22
CA THR A 260 -13.89 -10.43 -3.53
C THR A 260 -14.67 -9.70 -2.43
N SER A 261 -15.94 -10.07 -2.27
CA SER A 261 -16.79 -9.63 -1.17
C SER A 261 -17.51 -10.85 -0.64
N SER A 262 -17.48 -11.08 0.68
CA SER A 262 -18.32 -12.11 1.27
C SER A 262 -19.79 -11.67 1.17
N SER A 263 -20.64 -12.47 0.51
CA SER A 263 -22.02 -12.12 0.19
C SER A 263 -22.98 -12.12 1.40
N THR A 264 -22.48 -12.46 2.59
CA THR A 264 -23.32 -12.94 3.70
C THR A 264 -23.38 -12.00 4.91
N SER A 265 -22.51 -11.00 5.01
CA SER A 265 -22.40 -10.14 6.21
C SER A 265 -22.84 -8.69 5.93
N ARG A 266 -23.65 -8.11 6.82
CA ARG A 266 -24.02 -6.68 6.74
C ARG A 266 -22.77 -5.84 6.98
N LEU A 267 -22.65 -4.71 6.28
CA LEU A 267 -21.52 -3.75 6.42
C LEU A 267 -21.29 -3.33 7.89
N SER A 268 -22.37 -3.24 8.68
CA SER A 268 -22.33 -3.04 10.14
C SER A 268 -21.57 -4.15 10.87
N ASP A 269 -21.78 -5.41 10.53
CA ASP A 269 -21.14 -6.54 11.20
C ASP A 269 -19.67 -6.68 10.75
N MET A 270 -19.37 -6.33 9.49
CA MET A 270 -17.98 -6.23 8.99
C MET A 270 -17.19 -5.08 9.66
N LEU A 271 -17.86 -3.97 9.98
CA LEU A 271 -17.30 -2.84 10.74
C LEU A 271 -17.21 -3.14 12.24
N LYS A 272 -18.11 -3.96 12.78
CA LYS A 272 -18.00 -4.45 14.16
C LYS A 272 -16.76 -5.33 14.35
N ASP A 273 -16.34 -6.04 13.31
CA ASP A 273 -15.08 -6.81 13.29
C ASP A 273 -13.84 -5.93 13.11
N LEU A 274 -13.99 -4.67 12.69
CA LEU A 274 -12.94 -3.65 12.79
C LEU A 274 -12.81 -3.07 14.22
N ARG A 275 -13.60 -3.54 15.22
CA ARG A 275 -13.44 -3.08 16.61
C ARG A 275 -12.13 -3.54 17.23
N MET A 276 -11.70 -2.75 18.20
CA MET A 276 -10.49 -2.84 19.03
C MET A 276 -10.12 -4.26 19.53
N HIS A 277 -11.07 -5.19 19.64
CA HIS A 277 -10.79 -6.56 20.08
C HIS A 277 -9.98 -7.35 19.03
N ASN A 278 -10.36 -7.28 17.76
CA ASN A 278 -9.59 -7.88 16.66
C ASN A 278 -8.31 -7.07 16.38
N PHE A 279 -8.31 -5.77 16.72
CA PHE A 279 -7.09 -4.96 16.72
C PHE A 279 -6.07 -5.49 17.74
N LYS A 280 -6.52 -5.91 18.93
CA LYS A 280 -5.63 -6.52 19.92
C LYS A 280 -5.12 -7.89 19.46
N GLU A 281 -5.98 -8.73 18.89
CA GLU A 281 -5.55 -10.04 18.35
C GLU A 281 -4.58 -9.91 17.17
N GLY A 282 -4.81 -8.97 16.24
CA GLY A 282 -3.90 -8.71 15.13
C GLY A 282 -2.57 -8.11 15.59
N PHE A 283 -2.61 -7.22 16.59
CA PHE A 283 -1.43 -6.63 17.20
C PHE A 283 -0.63 -7.68 17.99
N ASP A 284 -1.30 -8.53 18.77
CA ASP A 284 -0.68 -9.67 19.47
C ASP A 284 -0.23 -10.75 18.49
N ALA A 285 -0.85 -10.92 17.32
CA ALA A 285 -0.36 -11.83 16.28
C ALA A 285 0.91 -11.30 15.59
N ALA A 286 1.03 -9.98 15.42
CA ALA A 286 2.18 -9.32 14.78
C ALA A 286 3.36 -9.09 15.75
N PHE A 287 3.07 -8.65 16.97
CA PHE A 287 4.08 -8.27 17.98
C PHE A 287 4.14 -9.21 19.19
N GLY A 288 3.17 -10.13 19.33
CA GLY A 288 3.19 -11.12 20.40
C GLY A 288 4.36 -12.08 20.29
N TRP A 289 4.60 -12.78 21.39
CA TRP A 289 5.77 -13.62 21.57
C TRP A 289 5.70 -14.87 20.69
N ARG A 290 6.43 -14.87 19.56
CA ARG A 290 6.64 -16.06 18.75
C ARG A 290 7.90 -16.81 19.21
N PRO A 291 7.81 -18.09 19.63
CA PRO A 291 8.99 -18.92 19.86
C PRO A 291 9.73 -19.18 18.52
N HIS A 292 11.05 -19.36 18.58
CA HIS A 292 11.99 -19.56 17.45
C HIS A 292 12.35 -18.33 16.57
N GLY A 293 13.15 -17.39 17.08
CA GLY A 293 14.05 -16.52 16.27
C GLY A 293 13.43 -15.57 15.23
N LEU A 294 12.11 -15.62 15.04
CA LEU A 294 11.36 -14.90 14.00
C LEU A 294 11.30 -13.38 14.26
N ARG A 295 11.43 -12.98 15.54
CA ARG A 295 11.48 -11.57 15.96
C ARG A 295 12.64 -10.81 15.34
N HIS A 296 13.83 -11.43 15.29
CA HIS A 296 14.99 -10.80 14.64
C HIS A 296 14.75 -10.62 13.14
N ARG A 297 14.05 -11.53 12.47
CA ARG A 297 13.74 -11.41 11.03
C ARG A 297 12.71 -10.32 10.73
N LEU A 298 11.67 -10.18 11.54
CA LEU A 298 10.67 -9.10 11.40
C LEU A 298 11.29 -7.73 11.69
N VAL A 299 12.10 -7.63 12.74
CA VAL A 299 12.85 -6.40 13.06
C VAL A 299 13.88 -6.11 11.98
N LEU A 300 14.61 -7.10 11.47
CA LEU A 300 15.54 -6.94 10.35
C LEU A 300 14.81 -6.50 9.08
N LEU A 301 13.61 -7.01 8.79
CA LEU A 301 12.81 -6.58 7.64
C LEU A 301 12.36 -5.13 7.81
N ALA A 302 11.77 -4.76 8.95
CA ALA A 302 11.36 -3.39 9.22
C ALA A 302 12.55 -2.40 9.19
N LEU A 303 13.69 -2.82 9.75
CA LEU A 303 14.92 -2.03 9.77
C LEU A 303 15.54 -1.95 8.36
N SER A 304 15.49 -3.02 7.56
CA SER A 304 15.91 -3.01 6.16
C SER A 304 15.03 -2.10 5.31
N LEU A 305 13.71 -2.11 5.52
CA LEU A 305 12.77 -1.22 4.83
C LEU A 305 13.03 0.25 5.21
N GLY A 306 13.27 0.52 6.50
CA GLY A 306 13.66 1.84 6.98
C GLY A 306 14.99 2.32 6.39
N VAL A 307 15.99 1.42 6.28
CA VAL A 307 17.28 1.72 5.65
C VAL A 307 17.14 1.95 4.15
N ILE A 308 16.30 1.19 3.44
CA ILE A 308 16.03 1.41 2.00
C ILE A 308 15.36 2.76 1.77
N LEU A 309 14.34 3.10 2.57
CA LEU A 309 13.67 4.41 2.49
C LEU A 309 14.63 5.56 2.82
N PHE A 310 15.48 5.39 3.82
CA PHE A 310 16.52 6.37 4.16
C PHE A 310 17.55 6.52 3.02
N ASN A 311 17.98 5.42 2.39
CA ASN A 311 18.94 5.45 1.28
C ASN A 311 18.36 5.97 -0.03
N ALA A 312 17.07 5.77 -0.28
CA ALA A 312 16.38 6.32 -1.45
C ALA A 312 16.33 7.85 -1.37
N GLU A 313 15.99 8.40 -0.19
CA GLU A 313 16.03 9.84 0.06
C GLU A 313 17.47 10.38 -0.05
N THR A 314 18.49 9.68 0.46
CA THR A 314 19.89 10.14 0.33
C THR A 314 20.49 9.97 -1.06
N SER A 315 20.03 9.01 -1.87
CA SER A 315 20.46 8.86 -3.27
C SER A 315 19.89 9.97 -4.15
N ILE A 316 18.65 10.40 -3.89
CA ILE A 316 18.07 11.58 -4.54
C ILE A 316 18.90 12.84 -4.20
N ILE A 317 19.41 12.96 -2.97
CA ILE A 317 20.30 14.05 -2.55
C ILE A 317 21.63 14.04 -3.34
N SER A 318 22.16 12.86 -3.67
CA SER A 318 23.43 12.74 -4.43
C SER A 318 23.28 12.98 -5.93
N SER A 319 22.09 12.79 -6.52
CA SER A 319 21.87 12.95 -7.96
C SER A 319 21.53 14.39 -8.36
N VAL A 320 21.20 15.25 -7.39
CA VAL A 320 20.84 16.66 -7.60
C VAL A 320 22.03 17.61 -7.37
N ASN A 321 23.18 17.06 -6.97
CA ASN A 321 24.46 17.77 -6.83
C ASN A 321 25.39 17.40 -7.99
#